data_AF-A0A1J5R472-F1
#
_entry.id   AF-A0A1J5R472-F1
#
_cell.length_a   1.000
_cell.length_b   1.000
_cell.length_c   1.000
_cell.angle_alpha   90.00
_cell.angle_beta   90.00
_cell.angle_gamma   90.00
#
_symmetry.space_group_name_H-M   'P 1'
#
loop_
_entity.id
_entity.type
_entity.pdbx_description
1 polymer ?
#
loop_
_entity_poly.entity_id
_entity_poly.type
_entity_poly.pdbx_seq_one_letter_code
_entity_poly.pdbx_strand_id
1 'polypeptide(L)'
;MTHFRHGLRLRTERVGHIEDWLGRNARGGWDIRLDEVSDDLQSKSYMIFFERPDDLTGLKWALTLRGMPDLPGHGGKGRESRVA
;
A
#
# COMPACT_ATOMS: atom_id res chain seq x y z
N MET A 1 -23.28 4.79 -2.15
CA MET A 1 -22.44 3.62 -1.79
C MET A 1 -21.06 3.88 -2.36
N THR A 2 -20.07 4.13 -1.52
CA THR A 2 -18.68 4.33 -1.97
C THR A 2 -18.08 2.96 -2.28
N HIS A 3 -17.77 2.69 -3.56
CA HIS A 3 -17.17 1.44 -3.98
C HIS A 3 -15.65 1.59 -3.94
N PHE A 4 -15.01 1.05 -2.90
CA PHE A 4 -13.56 0.91 -2.88
C PHE A 4 -13.14 -0.22 -3.82
N ARG A 5 -12.50 0.11 -4.95
CA ARG A 5 -12.12 -0.86 -6.00
C ARG A 5 -10.64 -1.19 -6.02
N HIS A 6 -9.84 -0.44 -5.28
CA HIS A 6 -8.38 -0.48 -5.36
C HIS A 6 -7.82 -0.79 -3.96
N GLY A 7 -7.17 -1.95 -3.81
CA GLY A 7 -6.65 -2.41 -2.53
C GLY A 7 -5.13 -2.57 -2.54
N LEU A 8 -4.47 -2.25 -1.43
CA LEU A 8 -3.08 -2.56 -1.15
C LEU A 8 -3.01 -3.35 0.15
N ARG A 9 -2.49 -4.58 0.08
CA ARG A 9 -2.03 -5.26 1.30
C ARG A 9 -0.69 -4.65 1.68
N LEU A 10 -0.46 -4.42 2.97
CA LEU A 10 0.81 -3.97 3.52
C LEU A 10 1.04 -4.60 4.89
N ARG A 11 2.23 -5.16 5.08
CA ARG A 11 2.70 -5.63 6.39
C ARG A 11 3.49 -4.50 7.05
N THR A 12 3.02 -4.01 8.20
CA THR A 12 3.70 -2.94 8.93
C THR A 12 3.37 -3.02 10.42
N GLU A 13 4.32 -2.62 11.25
CA GLU A 13 4.12 -2.36 12.68
C GLU A 13 3.65 -0.91 12.95
N ARG A 14 3.71 -0.03 11.94
CA ARG A 14 3.46 1.42 12.08
C ARG A 14 2.27 1.90 11.25
N VAL A 15 1.10 1.29 11.44
CA VAL A 15 -0.13 1.68 10.72
C VAL A 15 -0.47 3.17 10.88
N GLY A 16 -0.21 3.75 12.05
CA GLY A 16 -0.48 5.17 12.30
C GLY A 16 0.28 6.13 11.38
N HIS A 17 1.46 5.74 10.88
CA HIS A 17 2.19 6.56 9.90
C HIS A 17 1.48 6.56 8.53
N ILE A 18 0.77 5.48 8.22
CA ILE A 18 0.02 5.34 6.98
C ILE A 18 -1.29 6.11 7.09
N GLU A 19 -1.99 6.02 8.21
CA GLU A 19 -3.17 6.83 8.50
C GLU A 19 -2.86 8.34 8.41
N ASP A 20 -1.75 8.78 9.00
CA ASP A 20 -1.31 10.18 8.90
C ASP A 20 -0.99 10.58 7.45
N TRP A 21 -0.31 9.72 6.70
CA TRP A 21 -0.05 9.98 5.27
C TRP A 21 -1.35 10.06 4.47
N LEU A 22 -2.29 9.13 4.69
CA LEU A 22 -3.59 9.09 4.03
C LEU A 22 -4.41 10.34 4.36
N GLY A 23 -4.47 10.74 5.62
CA GLY A 23 -5.18 11.95 6.04
C GLY A 23 -4.63 13.24 5.41
N ARG A 24 -3.34 13.27 5.05
CA ARG A 24 -2.68 14.44 4.44
C ARG A 24 -2.66 14.42 2.91
N ASN A 25 -2.61 13.24 2.29
CA ASN A 25 -2.34 13.09 0.86
C ASN A 25 -3.50 12.46 0.08
N ALA A 26 -4.33 11.62 0.72
CA ALA A 26 -5.45 11.00 0.03
C ALA A 26 -6.53 12.04 -0.22
N ARG A 27 -6.94 12.18 -1.49
CA ARG A 27 -8.00 13.12 -1.89
C ARG A 27 -9.38 12.47 -1.89
N GLY A 28 -9.44 11.15 -2.13
CA GLY A 28 -10.67 10.37 -2.07
C GLY A 28 -10.89 9.70 -0.72
N GLY A 29 -11.98 8.94 -0.63
CA GLY A 29 -12.22 8.05 0.50
C GLY A 29 -11.17 6.94 0.56
N TRP A 30 -10.74 6.61 1.77
CA TRP A 30 -9.87 5.47 2.07
C TRP A 30 -10.42 4.69 3.27
N ASP A 31 -10.14 3.38 3.31
CA ASP A 31 -10.53 2.48 4.42
C ASP A 31 -9.34 1.58 4.73
N ILE A 32 -9.06 1.34 6.01
CA ILE A 32 -8.00 0.42 6.44
C ILE A 32 -8.63 -0.72 7.22
N ARG A 33 -8.32 -1.94 6.81
CA ARG A 33 -8.73 -3.15 7.51
C ARG A 33 -7.52 -3.92 7.98
N LEU A 34 -7.60 -4.44 9.19
CA LEU A 34 -6.65 -5.44 9.66
C LEU A 34 -7.03 -6.78 9.00
N ASP A 35 -6.10 -7.37 8.27
CA ASP A 35 -6.30 -8.60 7.52
C ASP A 35 -5.76 -9.81 8.31
N GLU A 36 -4.54 -9.70 8.84
CA GLU A 36 -3.91 -10.80 9.59
C GLU A 36 -3.00 -10.26 10.69
N VAL A 37 -2.98 -10.95 11.83
CA VAL A 37 -2.00 -10.74 12.89
C VAL A 37 -1.09 -11.95 12.93
N SER A 38 0.16 -11.81 12.50
CA SER A 38 1.17 -12.87 12.71
C SER A 38 1.69 -12.79 14.14
N ASP A 39 1.43 -13.84 14.93
CA ASP A 39 1.82 -13.97 16.33
C ASP A 39 3.35 -13.99 16.51
N ASP A 40 4.07 -14.70 15.63
CA ASP A 40 5.53 -14.89 15.67
C ASP A 40 6.38 -13.61 15.60
N LEU A 41 5.86 -12.54 14.98
CA LEU A 41 6.65 -11.34 14.65
C LEU A 41 5.98 -10.03 15.07
N GLN A 42 4.89 -10.09 15.85
CA GLN A 42 4.01 -8.95 16.16
C GLN A 42 3.65 -8.09 14.93
N SER A 43 3.67 -8.72 13.77
CA SER A 43 3.62 -8.02 12.49
C SER A 43 2.22 -8.15 11.95
N LYS A 44 1.56 -7.01 11.80
CA LYS A 44 0.18 -6.93 11.36
C LYS A 44 0.13 -6.65 9.87
N SER A 45 -0.64 -7.45 9.16
CA SER A 45 -0.98 -7.24 7.76
C SER A 45 -2.26 -6.42 7.70
N TYR A 46 -2.17 -5.26 7.07
CA TYR A 46 -3.28 -4.35 6.83
C TYR A 46 -3.64 -4.36 5.35
N MET A 47 -4.92 -4.25 5.05
CA MET A 47 -5.44 -4.03 3.72
C MET A 47 -6.04 -2.64 3.64
N ILE A 48 -5.46 -1.81 2.77
CA ILE A 48 -5.83 -0.42 2.59
C ILE A 48 -6.61 -0.32 1.29
N PHE A 49 -7.84 0.14 1.38
CA PHE A 49 -8.74 0.30 0.27
C PHE A 49 -8.87 1.78 -0.10
N PHE A 50 -8.90 2.03 -1.39
CA PHE A 50 -8.99 3.36 -1.98
C PHE A 50 -10.18 3.45 -2.92
N GLU A 51 -10.86 4.58 -2.85
CA GLU A 51 -11.86 4.95 -3.84
C GLU A 51 -11.19 5.26 -5.19
N ARG A 52 -10.02 5.93 -5.16
CA ARG A 52 -9.32 6.39 -6.36
C ARG A 52 -8.00 5.63 -6.59
N PRO A 53 -7.69 5.29 -7.86
CA PRO A 53 -6.43 4.62 -8.19
C PRO A 53 -5.20 5.53 -8.03
N ASP A 54 -5.36 6.85 -8.15
CA ASP A 54 -4.29 7.82 -7.92
C ASP A 54 -3.78 7.80 -6.48
N ASP A 55 -4.68 7.71 -5.49
CA ASP A 55 -4.32 7.66 -4.07
C ASP A 55 -3.56 6.37 -3.73
N LEU A 56 -3.99 5.24 -4.29
CA LEU A 56 -3.26 3.96 -4.23
C LEU A 56 -1.85 4.10 -4.80
N THR A 57 -1.74 4.73 -5.97
CA THR A 57 -0.47 4.91 -6.65
C THR A 57 0.45 5.80 -5.81
N GLY A 58 -0.05 6.93 -5.30
CA GLY A 58 0.69 7.81 -4.40
C GLY A 58 1.22 7.09 -3.16
N LEU A 59 0.40 6.22 -2.54
CA LEU A 59 0.84 5.45 -1.37
C LEU A 59 1.95 4.46 -1.75
N LYS A 60 1.80 3.73 -2.87
CA LYS A 60 2.85 2.82 -3.36
C LYS A 60 4.18 3.55 -3.54
N TRP A 61 4.17 4.70 -4.19
CA TRP A 61 5.37 5.54 -4.37
C TRP A 61 5.97 6.00 -3.04
N ALA A 62 5.14 6.45 -2.09
CA ALA A 62 5.59 6.88 -0.77
C ALA A 62 6.22 5.74 0.03
N LEU A 63 5.70 4.51 -0.09
CA LEU A 63 6.25 3.31 0.55
C LEU A 63 7.60 2.92 -0.06
N THR A 64 7.73 2.94 -1.40
CA THR A 64 8.99 2.68 -2.10
C THR A 64 10.08 3.68 -1.70
N LEU A 65 9.75 4.97 -1.62
CA LEU A 65 10.71 6.03 -1.22
C LEU A 65 11.16 5.91 0.23
N ARG A 66 10.31 5.39 1.12
CA ARG A 66 10.63 5.19 2.55
C ARG A 66 11.37 3.88 2.85
N GLY A 67 11.70 3.08 1.83
CA GLY A 67 12.44 1.83 1.99
C GLY A 67 11.68 0.76 2.77
N MET A 68 10.34 0.84 2.83
CA MET A 68 9.54 -0.27 3.33
C MET A 68 9.55 -1.38 2.28
N PRO A 69 9.89 -2.63 2.64
CA PRO A 69 9.97 -3.72 1.67
C PRO A 69 8.62 -3.89 0.97
N ASP A 70 8.68 -3.77 -0.35
CA ASP A 70 7.57 -3.91 -1.30
C ASP A 70 6.87 -5.27 -1.15
N LEU A 71 5.54 -5.26 -1.17
CA LEU A 71 4.78 -6.50 -1.39
C LEU A 71 4.72 -6.76 -2.90
N PRO A 72 5.12 -7.96 -3.37
CA PRO A 72 5.18 -8.25 -4.79
C PRO A 72 3.75 -8.32 -5.35
N GLY A 73 3.41 -7.37 -6.22
CA GLY A 73 2.14 -7.42 -6.94
C GLY A 73 1.72 -6.11 -7.59
N HIS A 74 2.35 -5.75 -8.72
CA HIS A 74 1.68 -5.59 -10.03
C HIS A 74 2.68 -5.04 -11.07
N GLY A 75 3.09 -5.89 -12.03
CA GLY A 75 3.30 -5.51 -13.43
C GLY A 75 4.28 -4.38 -13.79
N GLY A 76 5.55 -4.47 -13.37
CA GLY A 76 6.63 -3.79 -14.08
C GLY A 76 7.03 -4.60 -15.30
N LYS A 77 6.58 -4.20 -16.50
CA LYS A 77 7.08 -4.75 -17.77
C LYS A 77 8.61 -4.84 -17.73
N GLY A 78 9.13 -6.02 -18.06
CA GLY A 78 10.54 -6.31 -18.11
C GLY A 78 11.31 -5.23 -18.85
N ARG A 79 12.27 -4.63 -18.16
CA ARG A 79 13.34 -3.85 -18.78
C ARG A 79 14.20 -4.87 -19.53
N GLU A 80 14.01 -4.95 -20.83
CA GLU A 80 14.86 -5.72 -21.75
C GLU A 80 16.28 -5.14 -21.64
N SER A 81 17.12 -5.73 -20.80
CA SER A 81 18.56 -5.53 -20.84
C SER A 81 19.07 -6.25 -22.07
N ARG A 82 19.09 -5.55 -23.21
CA ARG A 82 19.80 -5.99 -24.40
C ARG A 82 21.29 -5.92 -24.08
N VAL A 83 21.87 -7.09 -23.88
CA VAL A 83 23.31 -7.32 -23.86
C VAL A 83 23.93 -6.84 -25.17
N ALA A 84 25.06 -6.15 -25.07
CA ALA A 84 25.97 -5.88 -26.18
C ALA A 84 27.19 -6.81 -26.04
#